data_AF-A0A852UQD9-F1
#
_entry.id   AF-A0A852UQD9-F1
#
_cell.length_a   1.000
_cell.length_b   1.000
_cell.length_c   1.000
_cell.angle_alpha   90.00
_cell.angle_beta   90.00
_cell.angle_gamma   90.00
#
_symmetry.space_group_name_H-M   'P 1'
#
loop_
_entity.id
_entity.type
_entity.pdbx_description
1 polymer ?
#
loop_
_entity_poly.entity_id
_entity_poly.type
_entity_poly.pdbx_seq_one_letter_code
_entity_poly.pdbx_strand_id
1 'polypeptide(L)'
;MGTGVHFFRAGQCLRYDRGEDAAGVSLAVRGNWPGIAEAGFDQPDAAVNLETGKVFFFRGPDYVRYDIATDRADSGYPLPIAGNWPGLREAGFDADIDAAANWGNGKVYLFKGPNYLRYDIATDRADPGYPLPIAGNWPGLADAGFGASVRAAVDLFDGRDLWLPNAERMPAAKSGPKYRPLPWRGVLHTTEGPTIAGALQTFRDTDFWPTLTIEPNTFRVVQHYSLNAGARALSDRATPANAARCVQIEIVGFAAQTPSWAPEQLAFVRDVIRDIESLVPIPRQSGRTFLDAAGVNSRPGNRMSVEEWNRFSGWCGHQHVPGESHWDPGALDIDILLS
;
A
#
# COMPACT_ATOMS: atom_id res chain seq x y z
N MET A 1 -9.39 -11.86 -3.93
CA MET A 1 -8.55 -12.54 -2.91
C MET A 1 -9.27 -12.39 -1.59
N GLY A 2 -9.24 -13.40 -0.73
CA GLY A 2 -10.07 -13.43 0.47
C GLY A 2 -9.72 -12.32 1.46
N THR A 3 -10.74 -11.64 1.98
CA THR A 3 -10.74 -10.61 3.03
C THR A 3 -10.40 -11.15 4.43
N GLY A 4 -9.82 -12.36 4.54
CA GLY A 4 -9.60 -13.02 5.82
C GLY A 4 -8.19 -12.85 6.35
N VAL A 5 -8.03 -12.35 7.58
CA VAL A 5 -6.80 -12.54 8.38
C VAL A 5 -7.01 -13.74 9.29
N HIS A 6 -6.00 -14.60 9.43
CA HIS A 6 -6.05 -15.69 10.39
C HIS A 6 -5.19 -15.36 11.60
N PHE A 7 -5.81 -15.38 12.77
CA PHE A 7 -5.16 -15.25 14.07
C PHE A 7 -5.02 -16.64 14.69
N PHE A 8 -3.85 -16.95 15.23
CA PHE A 8 -3.55 -18.22 15.89
C PHE A 8 -3.24 -17.99 17.37
N ARG A 9 -3.82 -18.80 18.25
CA ARG A 9 -3.54 -18.75 19.69
C ARG A 9 -3.89 -20.08 20.36
N ALA A 10 -2.95 -20.66 21.11
CA ALA A 10 -3.20 -21.84 21.95
C ALA A 10 -3.91 -23.00 21.21
N GLY A 11 -3.46 -23.32 19.99
CA GLY A 11 -4.05 -24.38 19.17
C GLY A 11 -5.39 -24.03 18.51
N GLN A 12 -5.83 -22.77 18.61
CA GLN A 12 -7.01 -22.24 17.95
C GLN A 12 -6.61 -21.30 16.80
N CYS A 13 -7.45 -21.25 15.77
CA CYS A 13 -7.41 -20.25 14.72
C CYS A 13 -8.74 -19.50 14.67
N LEU A 14 -8.69 -18.22 14.36
CA LEU A 14 -9.85 -17.38 14.10
C LEU A 14 -9.61 -16.65 12.78
N ARG A 15 -10.56 -16.75 11.86
CA ARG A 15 -10.57 -15.89 10.68
C ARG A 15 -11.31 -14.60 11.02
N TYR A 16 -10.64 -13.47 10.89
CA TYR A 16 -11.25 -12.15 10.97
C TYR A 16 -11.59 -11.69 9.56
N ASP A 17 -12.86 -11.42 9.31
CA ASP A 17 -13.27 -10.77 8.07
C ASP A 17 -13.04 -9.28 8.18
N ARG A 18 -12.15 -8.83 7.33
CA ARG A 18 -11.69 -7.47 7.25
C ARG A 18 -12.66 -6.50 6.58
N GLY A 19 -13.51 -6.98 5.67
CA GLY A 19 -14.50 -6.16 4.98
C GLY A 19 -15.71 -5.88 5.87
N GLU A 20 -16.08 -6.85 6.68
CA GLU A 20 -17.19 -6.75 7.65
C GLU A 20 -16.74 -6.20 9.01
N ASP A 21 -15.43 -6.06 9.22
CA ASP A 21 -14.82 -5.73 10.51
C ASP A 21 -15.29 -6.66 11.64
N ALA A 22 -15.40 -7.95 11.31
CA ALA A 22 -16.04 -8.95 12.14
C ALA A 22 -15.14 -10.16 12.36
N ALA A 23 -15.09 -10.62 13.60
CA ALA A 23 -14.43 -11.87 13.95
C ALA A 23 -15.34 -13.06 13.60
N GLY A 24 -14.80 -14.04 12.88
CA GLY A 24 -15.42 -15.35 12.75
C GLY A 24 -15.35 -16.15 14.05
N VAL A 25 -15.80 -17.41 13.98
CA VAL A 25 -15.72 -18.32 15.12
C VAL A 25 -14.29 -18.80 15.37
N SER A 26 -13.93 -18.96 16.64
CA SER A 26 -12.69 -19.64 17.02
C SER A 26 -12.83 -21.13 16.75
N LEU A 27 -11.87 -21.69 16.02
CA LEU A 27 -11.87 -23.09 15.59
C LEU A 27 -10.53 -23.74 15.96
N ALA A 28 -10.53 -25.05 16.18
CA ALA A 28 -9.29 -25.78 16.41
C ALA A 28 -8.44 -25.83 15.13
N VAL A 29 -7.12 -25.59 15.27
CA VAL A 29 -6.17 -25.68 14.15
C VAL A 29 -6.14 -27.11 13.60
N ARG A 30 -6.10 -28.10 14.49
CA ARG A 30 -6.17 -29.53 14.19
C ARG A 30 -7.58 -29.89 13.68
N GLY A 31 -7.82 -29.66 12.39
CA GLY A 31 -9.09 -29.87 11.70
C GLY A 31 -9.47 -28.75 10.74
N ASN A 32 -9.01 -27.52 10.98
CA ASN A 32 -9.29 -26.37 10.10
C ASN A 32 -8.06 -25.90 9.33
N TRP A 33 -6.88 -26.35 9.74
CA TRP A 33 -5.62 -26.22 9.01
C TRP A 33 -4.88 -27.57 9.05
N PRO A 34 -5.42 -28.61 8.40
CA PRO A 34 -4.88 -29.96 8.50
C PRO A 34 -3.42 -30.02 8.03
N GLY A 35 -3.06 -29.29 6.97
CA GLY A 35 -1.71 -29.28 6.43
C GLY A 35 -0.61 -28.81 7.39
N ILE A 36 -0.87 -27.81 8.24
CA ILE A 36 0.11 -27.38 9.25
C ILE A 36 0.03 -28.25 10.51
N ALA A 37 -1.16 -28.73 10.88
CA ALA A 37 -1.32 -29.61 12.04
C ALA A 37 -0.61 -30.96 11.85
N GLU A 38 -0.69 -31.54 10.65
CA GLU A 38 0.04 -32.76 10.26
C GLU A 38 1.56 -32.56 10.32
N ALA A 39 2.03 -31.35 9.97
CA ALA A 39 3.43 -30.99 10.03
C ALA A 39 3.92 -30.66 11.46
N GLY A 40 3.05 -30.73 12.47
CA GLY A 40 3.39 -30.39 13.86
C GLY A 40 3.41 -28.89 14.15
N PHE A 41 2.71 -28.08 13.36
CA PHE A 41 2.60 -26.61 13.47
C PHE A 41 1.17 -26.21 13.87
N ASP A 42 0.54 -27.02 14.73
CA ASP A 42 -0.78 -26.74 15.30
C ASP A 42 -0.77 -25.56 16.29
N GLN A 43 0.42 -25.12 16.72
CA GLN A 43 0.67 -23.93 17.52
C GLN A 43 1.88 -23.18 16.96
N PRO A 44 1.73 -22.43 15.85
CA PRO A 44 2.83 -21.66 15.29
C PRO A 44 3.15 -20.46 16.19
N ASP A 45 4.43 -20.11 16.26
CA ASP A 45 4.92 -18.92 16.98
C ASP A 45 4.75 -17.65 16.12
N ALA A 46 5.01 -17.78 14.81
CA ALA A 46 4.83 -16.71 13.84
C ALA A 46 4.41 -17.27 12.48
N ALA A 47 3.84 -16.41 11.62
CA ALA A 47 3.52 -16.74 10.24
C ALA A 47 3.73 -15.54 9.33
N VAL A 48 4.17 -15.76 8.09
CA VAL A 48 4.29 -14.70 7.08
C VAL A 48 3.87 -15.20 5.70
N ASN A 49 3.09 -14.39 4.99
CA ASN A 49 2.77 -14.61 3.58
C ASN A 49 3.76 -13.79 2.72
N LEU A 50 4.55 -14.46 1.89
CA LEU A 50 5.50 -13.79 0.99
C LEU A 50 4.87 -13.32 -0.33
N GLU A 51 3.54 -13.37 -0.44
CA GLU A 51 2.76 -13.05 -1.65
C GLU A 51 3.05 -13.94 -2.87
N THR A 52 3.75 -15.06 -2.65
CA THR A 52 4.10 -16.05 -3.68
C THR A 52 3.09 -17.21 -3.77
N GLY A 53 1.93 -17.08 -3.11
CA GLY A 53 0.97 -18.18 -2.94
C GLY A 53 1.33 -19.18 -1.83
N LYS A 54 2.38 -18.87 -1.06
CA LYS A 54 2.85 -19.66 0.07
C LYS A 54 2.80 -18.86 1.37
N VAL A 55 2.51 -19.55 2.47
CA VAL A 55 2.63 -19.02 3.84
C VAL A 55 3.73 -19.80 4.55
N PHE A 56 4.59 -19.11 5.28
CA PHE A 56 5.63 -19.72 6.08
C PHE A 56 5.22 -19.63 7.54
N PHE A 57 5.11 -20.76 8.23
CA PHE A 57 4.83 -20.82 9.67
C PHE A 57 6.09 -21.24 10.40
N PHE A 58 6.40 -20.57 11.51
CA PHE A 58 7.58 -20.81 12.35
C PHE A 58 7.15 -21.40 13.68
N ARG A 59 7.95 -22.33 14.22
CA ARG A 59 7.75 -22.94 15.54
C ARG A 59 9.09 -23.43 16.08
N GLY A 60 9.53 -22.87 17.20
CA GLY A 60 10.84 -23.17 17.77
C GLY A 60 11.95 -22.97 16.72
N PRO A 61 12.83 -23.96 16.49
CA PRO A 61 13.93 -23.87 15.51
C PRO A 61 13.52 -24.18 14.07
N ASP A 62 12.26 -24.55 13.83
CA ASP A 62 11.79 -25.09 12.57
C ASP A 62 10.75 -24.18 11.90
N TYR A 63 10.55 -24.39 10.60
CA TYR A 63 9.47 -23.76 9.84
C TYR A 63 8.83 -24.73 8.85
N VAL A 64 7.60 -24.43 8.45
CA VAL A 64 6.90 -25.10 7.35
C VAL A 64 6.53 -24.11 6.27
N ARG A 65 6.71 -24.51 5.00
CA ARG A 65 6.17 -23.78 3.85
C ARG A 65 4.84 -24.40 3.46
N TYR A 66 3.78 -23.65 3.63
CA TYR A 66 2.40 -24.06 3.38
C TYR A 66 1.91 -23.49 2.06
N ASP A 67 1.33 -24.35 1.22
CA ASP A 67 0.74 -24.02 -0.06
C ASP A 67 -0.75 -23.69 0.11
N ILE A 68 -1.12 -22.45 -0.22
CA ILE A 68 -2.49 -21.95 -0.06
C ILE A 68 -3.45 -22.66 -1.03
N ALA A 69 -3.00 -23.01 -2.24
CA ALA A 69 -3.85 -23.58 -3.27
C ALA A 69 -4.22 -25.04 -3.00
N THR A 70 -3.32 -25.78 -2.33
CA THR A 70 -3.51 -27.20 -2.03
C THR A 70 -3.85 -27.48 -0.57
N ASP A 71 -3.86 -26.45 0.28
CA ASP A 71 -4.13 -26.55 1.73
C ASP A 71 -3.19 -27.56 2.42
N ARG A 72 -1.89 -27.52 2.09
CA ARG A 72 -0.89 -28.48 2.57
C ARG A 72 0.45 -27.85 2.84
N ALA A 73 1.19 -28.38 3.81
CA ALA A 73 2.62 -28.18 3.87
C ALA A 73 3.27 -28.84 2.64
N ASP A 74 4.26 -28.16 2.04
CA ASP A 74 5.04 -28.74 0.96
C ASP A 74 5.77 -30.01 1.44
N SER A 75 5.98 -30.96 0.53
CA SER A 75 6.73 -32.19 0.84
C SER A 75 8.16 -31.87 1.29
N GLY A 76 8.64 -32.56 2.34
CA GLY A 76 9.98 -32.37 2.91
C GLY A 76 10.06 -31.36 4.06
N TYR A 77 8.93 -30.77 4.46
CA TYR A 77 8.83 -29.92 5.65
C TYR A 77 8.32 -30.71 6.88
N PRO A 78 8.61 -30.27 8.13
CA PRO A 78 9.33 -29.06 8.50
C PRO A 78 10.83 -29.09 8.20
N LEU A 79 11.43 -27.91 8.04
CA LEU A 79 12.87 -27.73 7.89
C LEU A 79 13.41 -26.79 8.99
N PRO A 80 14.70 -26.91 9.36
CA PRO A 80 15.32 -25.96 10.29
C PRO A 80 15.36 -24.56 9.70
N ILE A 81 15.13 -23.53 10.52
CA ILE A 81 15.33 -22.13 10.10
C ILE A 81 16.82 -21.93 9.76
N ALA A 82 17.71 -22.46 10.60
CA ALA A 82 19.15 -22.46 10.37
C ALA A 82 19.49 -23.13 9.03
N GLY A 83 20.16 -22.38 8.14
CA GLY A 83 20.61 -22.88 6.85
C GLY A 83 19.57 -22.82 5.72
N ASN A 84 18.29 -22.60 6.03
CA ASN A 84 17.23 -22.44 5.02
C ASN A 84 16.70 -20.99 4.93
N TRP A 85 17.03 -20.15 5.92
CA TRP A 85 16.81 -18.71 5.89
C TRP A 85 18.16 -18.00 6.05
N PRO A 86 18.88 -17.71 4.94
CA PRO A 86 20.22 -17.14 4.99
C PRO A 86 20.32 -15.86 5.82
N GLY A 87 21.28 -15.82 6.75
CA GLY A 87 21.51 -14.67 7.64
C GLY A 87 20.75 -14.71 8.96
N LEU A 88 19.72 -15.56 9.12
CA LEU A 88 18.95 -15.61 10.39
C LEU A 88 19.79 -16.20 11.52
N ARG A 89 20.57 -17.24 11.26
CA ARG A 89 21.43 -17.87 12.27
C ARG A 89 22.50 -16.91 12.79
N GLU A 90 23.15 -16.20 11.88
CA GLU A 90 24.16 -15.19 12.22
C GLU A 90 23.56 -14.04 13.03
N ALA A 91 22.28 -13.72 12.80
CA ALA A 91 21.52 -12.72 13.52
C ALA A 91 20.92 -13.23 14.86
N GLY A 92 20.99 -14.53 15.17
CA GLY A 92 20.35 -15.13 16.36
C GLY A 92 18.82 -15.33 16.23
N PHE A 93 18.31 -15.35 15.01
CA PHE A 93 16.91 -15.53 14.62
C PHE A 93 16.64 -16.93 14.05
N ASP A 94 17.48 -17.93 14.33
CA ASP A 94 17.30 -19.32 13.88
C ASP A 94 16.38 -20.18 14.77
N ALA A 95 15.70 -19.55 15.74
CA ALA A 95 14.63 -20.13 16.54
C ALA A 95 13.78 -19.04 17.20
N ASP A 96 12.58 -19.41 17.66
CA ASP A 96 11.72 -18.62 18.54
C ASP A 96 11.40 -17.22 17.98
N ILE A 97 10.89 -17.19 16.74
CA ILE A 97 10.41 -15.97 16.11
C ILE A 97 9.06 -15.59 16.74
N ASP A 98 8.99 -14.41 17.36
CA ASP A 98 7.77 -13.93 18.03
C ASP A 98 6.72 -13.42 17.04
N ALA A 99 7.15 -12.80 15.95
CA ALA A 99 6.27 -12.30 14.89
C ALA A 99 7.03 -12.14 13.57
N ALA A 100 6.30 -12.17 12.45
CA ALA A 100 6.83 -11.88 11.13
C ALA A 100 5.81 -11.11 10.30
N ALA A 101 6.24 -10.06 9.60
CA ALA A 101 5.39 -9.28 8.72
C ALA A 101 6.09 -9.03 7.38
N ASN A 102 5.39 -9.27 6.28
CA ASN A 102 5.81 -8.82 4.96
C ASN A 102 5.38 -7.37 4.80
N TRP A 103 6.34 -6.46 4.58
CA TRP A 103 6.12 -5.01 4.55
C TRP A 103 5.77 -4.46 3.16
N GLY A 104 5.53 -5.33 2.17
CA GLY A 104 4.99 -4.93 0.85
C GLY A 104 5.93 -4.05 0.00
N ASN A 105 7.15 -3.83 0.50
CA ASN A 105 8.27 -3.16 -0.16
C ASN A 105 9.40 -4.13 -0.55
N GLY A 106 9.09 -5.43 -0.62
CA GLY A 106 10.06 -6.49 -0.88
C GLY A 106 10.86 -6.92 0.35
N LYS A 107 10.49 -6.47 1.55
CA LYS A 107 11.14 -6.86 2.82
C LYS A 107 10.17 -7.59 3.75
N VAL A 108 10.72 -8.53 4.51
CA VAL A 108 10.06 -9.16 5.67
C VAL A 108 10.75 -8.68 6.93
N TYR A 109 9.96 -8.34 7.95
CA TYR A 109 10.46 -7.99 9.27
C TYR A 109 10.10 -9.11 10.23
N LEU A 110 11.12 -9.75 10.81
CA LEU A 110 10.97 -10.75 11.86
C LEU A 110 11.29 -10.11 13.20
N PHE A 111 10.52 -10.42 14.24
CA PHE A 111 10.67 -9.88 15.59
C PHE A 111 11.04 -11.00 16.56
N LYS A 112 11.98 -10.72 17.46
CA LYS A 112 12.41 -11.63 18.53
C LYS A 112 12.89 -10.83 19.73
N GLY A 113 12.17 -10.96 20.84
CA GLY A 113 12.35 -10.16 22.04
C GLY A 113 12.36 -8.66 21.71
N PRO A 114 13.34 -7.87 22.20
CA PRO A 114 13.38 -6.43 21.97
C PRO A 114 13.96 -6.04 20.60
N ASN A 115 14.24 -7.02 19.73
CA ASN A 115 14.95 -6.81 18.47
C ASN A 115 14.11 -7.24 17.26
N TYR A 116 14.50 -6.72 16.11
CA TYR A 116 13.94 -7.13 14.83
C TYR A 116 15.04 -7.34 13.78
N LEU A 117 14.76 -8.20 12.81
CA LEU A 117 15.58 -8.52 11.66
C LEU A 117 14.82 -8.14 10.40
N ARG A 118 15.50 -7.49 9.45
CA ARG A 118 14.95 -7.25 8.11
C ARG A 118 15.53 -8.24 7.12
N TYR A 119 14.66 -8.93 6.40
CA TYR A 119 14.98 -9.93 5.39
C TYR A 119 14.58 -9.43 4.01
N ASP A 120 15.49 -9.50 3.06
CA ASP A 120 15.25 -9.13 1.66
C ASP A 120 14.73 -10.34 0.88
N ILE A 121 13.53 -10.20 0.31
CA ILE A 121 12.88 -11.26 -0.46
C ILE A 121 13.60 -11.49 -1.80
N ALA A 122 14.12 -10.44 -2.43
CA ALA A 122 14.74 -10.52 -3.75
C ALA A 122 16.12 -11.19 -3.71
N THR A 123 16.91 -10.94 -2.66
CA THR A 123 18.23 -11.55 -2.47
C THR A 123 18.21 -12.78 -1.59
N ASP A 124 17.04 -13.14 -1.03
CA ASP A 124 16.82 -14.28 -0.14
C ASP A 124 17.81 -14.31 1.03
N ARG A 125 17.90 -13.19 1.76
CA ARG A 125 18.85 -13.06 2.88
C ARG A 125 18.46 -11.96 3.86
N ALA A 126 18.86 -12.11 5.13
CA ALA A 126 18.89 -11.01 6.08
C ALA A 126 19.78 -9.84 5.59
N ASP A 127 19.27 -8.61 5.73
CA ASP A 127 20.04 -7.41 5.43
C ASP A 127 21.24 -7.27 6.40
N PRO A 128 22.41 -6.80 5.92
CA PRO A 128 23.53 -6.47 6.80
C PRO A 128 23.18 -5.40 7.84
N GLY A 129 23.76 -5.49 9.03
CA GLY A 129 23.55 -4.52 10.12
C GLY A 129 22.36 -4.82 11.04
N TYR A 130 21.65 -5.92 10.79
CA TYR A 130 20.60 -6.45 11.65
C TYR A 130 21.10 -7.60 12.54
N PRO A 131 20.44 -7.90 13.67
CA PRO A 131 19.21 -7.29 14.15
C PRO A 131 19.41 -5.90 14.77
N LEU A 132 18.36 -5.10 14.77
CA LEU A 132 18.32 -3.78 15.42
C LEU A 132 17.28 -3.77 16.56
N PRO A 133 17.42 -2.89 17.56
CA PRO A 133 16.41 -2.71 18.59
C PRO A 133 15.08 -2.22 18.00
N ILE A 134 13.95 -2.72 18.50
CA ILE A 134 12.63 -2.19 18.15
C ILE A 134 12.52 -0.73 18.60
N ALA A 135 12.88 -0.49 19.86
CA ALA A 135 12.93 0.86 20.42
C ALA A 135 13.91 1.76 19.63
N GLY A 136 13.43 2.94 19.23
CA GLY A 136 14.22 3.93 18.48
C GLY A 136 14.30 3.70 16.97
N ASN A 137 13.97 2.51 16.47
CA ASN A 137 13.93 2.23 15.03
C ASN A 137 12.50 2.13 14.47
N TRP A 138 11.50 2.03 15.35
CA TRP A 138 10.08 2.05 15.02
C TRP A 138 9.38 3.16 15.81
N PRO A 139 9.21 4.37 15.21
CA PRO A 139 8.59 5.50 15.89
C PRO A 139 7.21 5.14 16.49
N GLY A 140 7.00 5.50 17.76
CA GLY A 140 5.75 5.26 18.48
C GLY A 140 5.57 3.87 19.11
N LEU A 141 6.29 2.82 18.66
CA LEU A 141 6.11 1.48 19.25
C LEU A 141 6.55 1.39 20.71
N ALA A 142 7.65 2.07 21.08
CA ALA A 142 8.13 2.08 22.45
C ALA A 142 7.14 2.77 23.40
N ASP A 143 6.64 3.95 23.01
CA ASP A 143 5.67 4.73 23.79
C ASP A 143 4.33 4.00 23.92
N ALA A 144 3.97 3.19 22.93
CA ALA A 144 2.80 2.30 22.95
C ALA A 144 3.03 0.99 23.74
N GLY A 145 4.21 0.77 24.33
CA GLY A 145 4.52 -0.40 25.15
C GLY A 145 5.01 -1.64 24.39
N PHE A 146 5.28 -1.53 23.08
CA PHE A 146 5.74 -2.63 22.22
C PHE A 146 7.26 -2.70 22.05
N GLY A 147 8.02 -1.80 22.70
CA GLY A 147 9.48 -1.77 22.57
C GLY A 147 10.21 -3.02 23.09
N ALA A 148 9.58 -3.83 23.93
CA ALA A 148 10.17 -5.02 24.54
C ALA A 148 9.88 -6.33 23.77
N SER A 149 8.76 -6.40 23.05
CA SER A 149 8.37 -7.57 22.25
C SER A 149 7.17 -7.27 21.34
N VAL A 150 7.12 -7.93 20.19
CA VAL A 150 5.95 -7.98 19.31
C VAL A 150 5.58 -9.44 19.11
N ARG A 151 4.39 -9.85 19.57
CA ARG A 151 3.93 -11.26 19.54
C ARG A 151 3.08 -11.66 18.34
N ALA A 152 2.66 -10.67 17.56
CA ALA A 152 2.00 -10.88 16.28
C ALA A 152 2.15 -9.58 15.49
N ALA A 153 2.43 -9.73 14.20
CA ALA A 153 2.40 -8.65 13.25
C ALA A 153 1.69 -9.19 12.02
N VAL A 154 0.68 -8.48 11.54
CA VAL A 154 0.01 -8.79 10.30
C VAL A 154 0.04 -7.54 9.46
N ASP A 155 0.51 -7.69 8.22
CA ASP A 155 0.29 -6.66 7.24
C ASP A 155 -1.01 -6.94 6.49
N LEU A 156 -1.85 -5.92 6.41
CA LEU A 156 -3.13 -5.99 5.74
C LEU A 156 -3.01 -5.68 4.23
N PHE A 157 -1.90 -6.03 3.56
CA PHE A 157 -1.75 -5.86 2.10
C PHE A 157 -2.69 -6.75 1.28
N ASP A 158 -4.01 -6.56 1.43
CA ASP A 158 -4.89 -7.72 1.41
C ASP A 158 -6.28 -7.46 0.81
N GLY A 159 -6.42 -6.36 0.07
CA GLY A 159 -7.64 -6.10 -0.68
C GLY A 159 -8.84 -5.68 0.16
N ARG A 160 -8.68 -5.22 1.42
CA ARG A 160 -9.67 -4.31 2.00
C ARG A 160 -9.76 -3.08 1.10
N ASP A 161 -10.97 -2.67 0.73
CA ASP A 161 -11.09 -1.40 0.07
C ASP A 161 -10.69 -0.28 1.05
N LEU A 162 -9.61 0.44 0.73
CA LEU A 162 -9.13 1.60 1.45
C LEU A 162 -9.95 2.80 1.01
N TRP A 163 -11.03 3.07 1.74
CA TRP A 163 -11.86 4.25 1.57
C TRP A 163 -11.48 5.33 2.59
N LEU A 164 -11.41 6.59 2.18
CA LEU A 164 -11.28 7.69 3.12
C LEU A 164 -12.52 7.75 4.01
N PRO A 165 -12.37 8.00 5.32
CA PRO A 165 -13.48 7.97 6.28
C PRO A 165 -14.57 9.01 5.97
N ASN A 166 -14.19 10.15 5.39
CA ASN A 166 -15.09 11.26 5.09
C ASN A 166 -15.52 11.34 3.60
N ALA A 167 -15.15 10.35 2.77
CA ALA A 167 -15.51 10.35 1.36
C ALA A 167 -16.89 9.73 1.12
N GLU A 168 -17.69 10.39 0.28
CA GLU A 168 -18.85 9.76 -0.34
C GLU A 168 -18.36 8.61 -1.24
N ARG A 169 -18.83 7.39 -0.97
CA ARG A 169 -18.46 6.22 -1.78
C ARG A 169 -19.35 6.18 -3.02
N MET A 170 -18.76 6.37 -4.19
CA MET A 170 -19.43 6.22 -5.48
C MET A 170 -18.57 5.33 -6.40
N PRO A 171 -18.57 4.00 -6.18
CA PRO A 171 -17.70 3.10 -6.92
C PRO A 171 -17.93 3.18 -8.43
N ALA A 172 -16.84 3.18 -9.20
CA ALA A 172 -16.93 3.07 -10.65
C ALA A 172 -17.51 1.70 -11.06
N ALA A 173 -18.26 1.66 -12.16
CA ALA A 173 -18.90 0.41 -12.63
C ALA A 173 -17.88 -0.65 -13.08
N LYS A 174 -16.74 -0.22 -13.63
CA LYS A 174 -15.66 -1.11 -14.05
C LYS A 174 -14.55 -1.10 -13.02
N SER A 175 -14.06 -2.28 -12.69
CA SER A 175 -12.86 -2.41 -11.86
C SER A 175 -11.65 -1.83 -12.57
N GLY A 176 -10.81 -1.14 -11.81
CA GLY A 176 -9.53 -0.67 -12.29
C GLY A 176 -8.44 -1.75 -12.23
N PRO A 177 -7.25 -1.49 -12.79
CA PRO A 177 -6.18 -2.47 -12.85
C PRO A 177 -5.62 -2.76 -11.46
N LYS A 178 -5.12 -3.98 -11.28
CA LYS A 178 -4.28 -4.31 -10.11
C LYS A 178 -2.97 -3.53 -10.18
N TYR A 179 -2.52 -3.06 -9.03
CA TYR A 179 -1.24 -2.40 -8.96
C TYR A 179 -0.06 -3.34 -9.21
N ARG A 180 0.93 -2.80 -9.92
CA ARG A 180 2.26 -3.38 -10.10
C ARG A 180 3.14 -3.06 -8.87
N PRO A 181 4.20 -3.85 -8.61
CA PRO A 181 5.12 -3.59 -7.51
C PRO A 181 6.05 -2.40 -7.82
N LEU A 182 5.47 -1.20 -7.89
CA LEU A 182 6.15 0.07 -8.12
C LEU A 182 6.02 0.97 -6.87
N PRO A 183 6.85 2.02 -6.72
CA PRO A 183 6.72 2.96 -5.59
C PRO A 183 5.34 3.65 -5.54
N TRP A 184 4.91 4.13 -4.38
CA TRP A 184 3.62 4.84 -4.27
C TRP A 184 3.72 6.29 -4.77
N ARG A 185 2.66 6.78 -5.40
CA ARG A 185 2.55 8.17 -5.88
C ARG A 185 1.11 8.67 -5.91
N GLY A 186 0.98 9.99 -5.82
CA GLY A 186 -0.28 10.69 -6.07
C GLY A 186 -0.18 11.53 -7.34
N VAL A 187 -1.24 11.52 -8.16
CA VAL A 187 -1.36 12.34 -9.36
C VAL A 187 -2.53 13.29 -9.20
N LEU A 188 -2.23 14.58 -9.29
CA LEU A 188 -3.22 15.65 -9.23
C LEU A 188 -3.66 16.03 -10.64
N HIS A 189 -4.98 16.16 -10.80
CA HIS A 189 -5.67 16.55 -12.01
C HIS A 189 -6.62 17.71 -11.71
N THR A 190 -7.02 18.43 -12.75
CA THR A 190 -8.19 19.31 -12.70
C THR A 190 -9.22 18.86 -13.71
N THR A 191 -10.50 18.94 -13.34
CA THR A 191 -11.60 18.44 -14.18
C THR A 191 -11.87 19.30 -15.42
N GLU A 192 -11.27 20.49 -15.49
CA GLU A 192 -11.58 21.55 -16.46
C GLU A 192 -13.07 21.89 -16.50
N GLY A 193 -13.70 21.85 -15.32
CA GLY A 193 -15.13 22.07 -15.15
C GLY A 193 -15.48 22.62 -13.77
N PRO A 194 -16.59 23.35 -13.63
CA PRO A 194 -16.87 24.12 -12.41
C PRO A 194 -17.54 23.31 -11.30
N THR A 195 -18.06 22.11 -11.58
CA THR A 195 -18.85 21.33 -10.61
C THR A 195 -18.52 19.85 -10.63
N ILE A 196 -18.63 19.22 -9.46
CA ILE A 196 -18.48 17.78 -9.29
C ILE A 196 -19.55 17.01 -10.05
N ALA A 197 -20.77 17.54 -10.14
CA ALA A 197 -21.84 16.92 -10.91
C ALA A 197 -21.48 16.83 -12.41
N GLY A 198 -20.88 17.88 -12.96
CA GLY A 198 -20.37 17.87 -14.33
C GLY A 198 -19.25 16.86 -14.53
N ALA A 199 -18.27 16.83 -13.62
CA ALA A 199 -17.17 15.86 -13.67
C ALA A 199 -17.67 14.41 -13.62
N LEU A 200 -18.56 14.09 -12.69
CA LEU A 200 -19.16 12.75 -12.57
C LEU A 200 -19.96 12.36 -13.82
N GLN A 201 -20.58 13.31 -14.52
CA GLN A 201 -21.24 13.03 -15.79
C GLN A 201 -20.21 12.67 -16.87
N THR A 202 -19.13 13.45 -17.00
CA THR A 202 -18.03 13.15 -17.93
C THR A 202 -17.43 11.76 -17.68
N PHE A 203 -17.24 11.35 -16.41
CA PHE A 203 -16.73 10.02 -16.10
C PHE A 203 -17.69 8.89 -16.49
N ARG A 204 -19.01 9.11 -16.37
CA ARG A 204 -20.02 8.15 -16.86
C ARG A 204 -19.97 8.02 -18.39
N ASP A 205 -19.77 9.13 -19.09
CA ASP A 205 -19.79 9.16 -20.56
C ASP A 205 -18.49 8.61 -21.17
N THR A 206 -17.36 8.79 -20.49
CA THR A 206 -16.01 8.44 -21.00
C THR A 206 -15.40 7.19 -20.38
N ASP A 207 -15.91 6.75 -19.22
CA ASP A 207 -15.35 5.65 -18.42
C ASP A 207 -13.93 5.93 -17.86
N PHE A 208 -13.51 7.20 -17.86
CA PHE A 208 -12.26 7.68 -17.24
C PHE A 208 -12.50 8.10 -15.79
N TRP A 209 -12.53 7.12 -14.90
CA TRP A 209 -12.76 7.36 -13.47
C TRP A 209 -11.43 7.53 -12.72
N PRO A 210 -11.24 8.62 -11.95
CA PRO A 210 -10.09 8.79 -11.05
C PRO A 210 -10.27 7.98 -9.76
N THR A 211 -9.27 7.97 -8.88
CA THR A 211 -9.42 7.37 -7.55
C THR A 211 -10.40 8.19 -6.70
N LEU A 212 -10.23 9.52 -6.69
CA LEU A 212 -11.08 10.48 -6.01
C LEU A 212 -11.44 11.65 -6.92
N THR A 213 -12.60 12.24 -6.66
CA THR A 213 -13.01 13.55 -7.17
C THR A 213 -13.30 14.45 -5.98
N ILE A 214 -12.68 15.63 -5.94
CA ILE A 214 -12.85 16.58 -4.82
C ILE A 214 -13.29 17.95 -5.32
N GLU A 215 -14.14 18.63 -4.55
CA GLU A 215 -14.67 19.96 -4.91
C GLU A 215 -14.29 21.00 -3.85
N PRO A 216 -13.21 21.79 -4.08
CA PRO A 216 -12.72 22.74 -3.09
C PRO A 216 -13.71 23.86 -2.71
N ASN A 217 -14.71 24.14 -3.54
CA ASN A 217 -15.73 25.16 -3.27
C ASN A 217 -16.79 24.72 -2.26
N THR A 218 -17.01 23.42 -2.12
CA THR A 218 -18.05 22.84 -1.24
C THR A 218 -17.48 21.86 -0.22
N PHE A 219 -16.15 21.66 -0.24
CA PHE A 219 -15.42 20.71 0.60
C PHE A 219 -15.93 19.27 0.49
N ARG A 220 -16.40 18.89 -0.71
CA ARG A 220 -16.89 17.54 -0.98
C ARG A 220 -15.78 16.63 -1.46
N VAL A 221 -15.77 15.40 -0.95
CA VAL A 221 -14.88 14.31 -1.37
C VAL A 221 -15.73 13.14 -1.82
N VAL A 222 -15.55 12.71 -3.07
CA VAL A 222 -16.18 11.51 -3.62
C VAL A 222 -15.06 10.56 -4.03
N GLN A 223 -15.15 9.30 -3.61
CA GLN A 223 -14.16 8.28 -3.96
C GLN A 223 -14.81 7.22 -4.85
N HIS A 224 -14.05 6.76 -5.85
CA HIS A 224 -14.53 5.83 -6.88
C HIS A 224 -13.80 4.48 -6.87
N TYR A 225 -12.55 4.47 -6.41
CA TYR A 225 -11.77 3.26 -6.22
C TYR A 225 -11.15 3.26 -4.83
N SER A 226 -11.02 2.07 -4.25
CA SER A 226 -10.11 1.84 -3.13
C SER A 226 -8.71 2.36 -3.43
N LEU A 227 -8.03 2.94 -2.43
CA LEU A 227 -6.64 3.38 -2.58
C LEU A 227 -5.66 2.24 -2.89
N ASN A 228 -6.05 0.97 -2.75
CA ASN A 228 -5.22 -0.18 -3.13
C ASN A 228 -5.52 -0.76 -4.54
N ALA A 229 -6.32 -0.07 -5.34
CA ALA A 229 -6.61 -0.42 -6.73
C ALA A 229 -6.29 0.75 -7.66
N GLY A 230 -5.81 0.45 -8.87
CA GLY A 230 -5.59 1.48 -9.88
C GLY A 230 -6.90 2.10 -10.34
N ALA A 231 -6.87 3.41 -10.59
CA ALA A 231 -7.95 4.11 -11.28
C ALA A 231 -7.72 4.08 -12.80
N ARG A 232 -8.49 4.86 -13.57
CA ARG A 232 -8.54 4.77 -15.04
C ARG A 232 -8.55 6.13 -15.74
N ALA A 233 -8.12 7.21 -15.07
CA ALA A 233 -8.09 8.55 -15.64
C ALA A 233 -6.82 8.85 -16.47
N LEU A 234 -5.82 7.96 -16.45
CA LEU A 234 -4.62 8.08 -17.30
C LEU A 234 -4.76 7.24 -18.59
N SER A 235 -4.05 7.61 -19.65
CA SER A 235 -4.19 6.99 -20.98
C SER A 235 -3.44 5.66 -21.15
N ASP A 236 -2.50 5.34 -20.25
CA ASP A 236 -1.56 4.22 -20.33
C ASP A 236 -0.74 4.14 -21.64
N ARG A 237 -0.65 5.22 -22.42
CA ARG A 237 -0.04 5.21 -23.77
C ARG A 237 1.44 4.85 -23.78
N ALA A 238 2.24 5.39 -22.85
CA ALA A 238 3.69 5.16 -22.79
C ALA A 238 4.10 4.14 -21.72
N THR A 239 3.31 4.03 -20.65
CA THR A 239 3.58 3.19 -19.48
C THR A 239 2.24 2.85 -18.84
N PRO A 240 2.09 1.73 -18.11
CA PRO A 240 0.83 1.36 -17.46
C PRO A 240 0.68 2.19 -16.17
N ALA A 241 0.49 3.49 -16.36
CA ALA A 241 0.42 4.51 -15.33
C ALA A 241 -0.73 4.28 -14.35
N ASN A 242 -1.89 3.82 -14.82
CA ASN A 242 -3.03 3.44 -13.99
C ASN A 242 -2.70 2.30 -13.02
N ALA A 243 -1.86 1.37 -13.43
CA ALA A 243 -1.43 0.22 -12.61
C ALA A 243 -0.20 0.54 -11.74
N ALA A 244 0.32 1.77 -11.73
CA ALA A 244 1.62 2.07 -11.15
C ALA A 244 1.57 2.56 -9.68
N ARG A 245 0.74 1.96 -8.81
CA ARG A 245 0.49 2.44 -7.43
C ARG A 245 0.23 3.95 -7.38
N CYS A 246 -0.72 4.36 -8.22
CA CYS A 246 -1.05 5.74 -8.53
C CYS A 246 -2.44 6.08 -7.99
N VAL A 247 -2.50 6.95 -6.97
CA VAL A 247 -3.75 7.55 -6.48
C VAL A 247 -4.04 8.79 -7.32
N GLN A 248 -5.14 8.77 -8.08
CA GLN A 248 -5.52 9.85 -9.00
C GLN A 248 -6.59 10.72 -8.36
N ILE A 249 -6.35 12.03 -8.25
CA ILE A 249 -7.30 13.00 -7.69
C ILE A 249 -7.72 13.98 -8.78
N GLU A 250 -8.99 13.96 -9.15
CA GLU A 250 -9.62 14.98 -9.98
C GLU A 250 -10.15 16.13 -9.12
N ILE A 251 -9.50 17.28 -9.21
CA ILE A 251 -9.90 18.47 -8.45
C ILE A 251 -10.84 19.31 -9.32
N VAL A 252 -12.07 19.49 -8.85
CA VAL A 252 -13.07 20.30 -9.56
C VAL A 252 -12.58 21.73 -9.68
N GLY A 253 -12.44 22.19 -10.92
CA GLY A 253 -11.96 23.52 -11.26
C GLY A 253 -11.18 23.52 -12.57
N PHE A 254 -10.48 24.61 -12.82
CA PHE A 254 -9.69 24.82 -14.04
C PHE A 254 -8.22 24.97 -13.70
N ALA A 255 -7.34 24.27 -14.41
CA ALA A 255 -5.88 24.35 -14.26
C ALA A 255 -5.37 25.80 -14.36
N ALA A 256 -6.02 26.64 -15.17
CA ALA A 256 -5.64 28.04 -15.36
C ALA A 256 -5.85 28.90 -14.11
N GLN A 257 -6.68 28.45 -13.18
CA GLN A 257 -7.12 29.22 -12.02
C GLN A 257 -6.46 28.73 -10.72
N THR A 258 -5.77 27.58 -10.74
CA THR A 258 -5.10 27.03 -9.55
C THR A 258 -4.11 27.98 -8.87
N PRO A 259 -3.40 28.90 -9.58
CA PRO A 259 -2.52 29.86 -8.91
C PRO A 259 -3.26 30.93 -8.10
N SER A 260 -4.56 31.12 -8.34
CA SER A 260 -5.38 32.12 -7.65
C SER A 260 -6.43 31.49 -6.73
N TRP A 261 -6.30 30.20 -6.41
CA TRP A 261 -7.18 29.55 -5.44
C TRP A 261 -6.98 30.12 -4.03
N ALA A 262 -8.09 30.22 -3.31
CA ALA A 262 -8.12 30.74 -1.96
C ALA A 262 -7.37 29.81 -0.99
N PRO A 263 -6.78 30.34 0.10
CA PRO A 263 -6.09 29.54 1.10
C PRO A 263 -6.92 28.37 1.65
N GLU A 264 -8.23 28.55 1.82
CA GLU A 264 -9.14 27.52 2.33
C GLU A 264 -9.34 26.38 1.32
N GLN A 265 -9.35 26.68 0.02
CA GLN A 265 -9.41 25.67 -1.04
C GLN A 265 -8.13 24.83 -1.05
N LEU A 266 -6.97 25.48 -0.93
CA LEU A 266 -5.67 24.79 -0.86
C LEU A 266 -5.52 23.99 0.44
N ALA A 267 -6.03 24.50 1.56
CA ALA A 267 -6.06 23.77 2.83
C ALA A 267 -6.92 22.50 2.73
N PHE A 268 -8.09 22.58 2.10
CA PHE A 268 -8.92 21.39 1.87
C PHE A 268 -8.23 20.33 1.01
N VAL A 269 -7.60 20.73 -0.11
CA VAL A 269 -6.85 19.78 -0.95
C VAL A 269 -5.70 19.14 -0.17
N ARG A 270 -5.00 19.93 0.66
CA ARG A 270 -3.96 19.44 1.57
C ARG A 270 -4.51 18.41 2.54
N ASP A 271 -5.64 18.67 3.18
CA ASP A 271 -6.22 17.74 4.16
C ASP A 271 -6.61 16.40 3.52
N VAL A 272 -7.17 16.43 2.30
CA VAL A 272 -7.42 15.20 1.53
C VAL A 272 -6.12 14.44 1.23
N ILE A 273 -5.05 15.15 0.86
CA ILE A 273 -3.72 14.55 0.67
C ILE A 273 -3.23 13.89 1.98
N ARG A 274 -3.43 14.54 3.15
CA ARG A 274 -3.06 13.99 4.46
C ARG A 274 -3.85 12.74 4.81
N ASP A 275 -5.14 12.72 4.52
CA ASP A 275 -5.99 11.54 4.72
C ASP A 275 -5.49 10.34 3.88
N ILE A 276 -5.08 10.59 2.63
CA ILE A 276 -4.51 9.56 1.75
C ILE A 276 -3.15 9.07 2.28
N GLU A 277 -2.25 9.99 2.64
CA GLU A 277 -0.92 9.66 3.21
C GLU A 277 -1.02 8.82 4.49
N SER A 278 -2.10 8.94 5.25
CA SER A 278 -2.34 8.14 6.46
C SER A 278 -2.67 6.67 6.16
N LEU A 279 -3.14 6.37 4.95
CA LEU A 279 -3.61 5.04 4.54
C LEU A 279 -2.68 4.35 3.54
N VAL A 280 -1.92 5.10 2.75
CA VAL A 280 -0.97 4.57 1.77
C VAL A 280 0.36 5.34 1.83
N PRO A 281 1.52 4.67 1.63
CA PRO A 281 2.82 5.27 1.91
C PRO A 281 3.33 6.13 0.75
N ILE A 282 2.58 7.16 0.36
CA ILE A 282 3.05 8.21 -0.55
C ILE A 282 3.90 9.21 0.25
N PRO A 283 5.19 9.41 -0.08
CA PRO A 283 6.01 10.39 0.62
C PRO A 283 5.51 11.81 0.36
N ARG A 284 5.54 12.66 1.39
CA ARG A 284 5.18 14.09 1.32
C ARG A 284 6.30 14.91 0.67
N GLN A 285 6.49 14.68 -0.62
CA GLN A 285 7.45 15.38 -1.46
C GLN A 285 6.96 15.37 -2.90
N SER A 286 7.39 16.34 -3.70
CA SER A 286 7.16 16.32 -5.14
C SER A 286 8.47 16.19 -5.91
N GLY A 287 9.42 17.09 -5.68
CA GLY A 287 10.62 17.18 -6.52
C GLY A 287 10.31 17.52 -7.98
N ARG A 288 9.08 18.00 -8.28
CA ARG A 288 8.61 18.43 -9.59
C ARG A 288 8.12 19.87 -9.52
N THR A 289 8.16 20.56 -10.67
CA THR A 289 7.71 21.95 -10.78
C THR A 289 6.40 21.99 -11.54
N PHE A 290 5.34 22.49 -10.90
CA PHE A 290 4.03 22.63 -11.52
C PHE A 290 4.01 23.89 -12.38
N LEU A 291 3.75 23.72 -13.68
CA LEU A 291 3.80 24.77 -14.68
C LEU A 291 2.41 25.06 -15.25
N ASP A 292 2.25 26.27 -15.75
CA ASP A 292 1.09 26.64 -16.57
C ASP A 292 1.22 26.06 -18.00
N ALA A 293 0.20 26.26 -18.83
CA ALA A 293 0.17 25.76 -20.20
C ALA A 293 1.39 26.20 -21.03
N ALA A 294 1.85 27.45 -20.87
CA ALA A 294 3.00 27.97 -21.59
C ALA A 294 4.31 27.32 -21.12
N GLY A 295 4.44 27.12 -19.81
CA GLY A 295 5.58 26.47 -19.18
C GLY A 295 5.71 25.01 -19.57
N VAL A 296 4.61 24.24 -19.56
CA VAL A 296 4.61 22.82 -20.00
C VAL A 296 5.06 22.71 -21.46
N ASN A 297 4.56 23.58 -22.35
CA ASN A 297 4.91 23.56 -23.76
C ASN A 297 6.35 23.99 -24.05
N SER A 298 6.94 24.83 -23.20
CA SER A 298 8.31 25.36 -23.38
C SER A 298 9.39 24.57 -22.63
N ARG A 299 9.01 23.60 -21.78
CA ARG A 299 9.96 22.77 -21.00
C ARG A 299 9.75 21.28 -21.24
N PRO A 300 10.37 20.68 -22.28
CA PRO A 300 10.19 19.27 -22.61
C PRO A 300 10.58 18.29 -21.48
N GLY A 301 11.46 18.71 -20.56
CA GLY A 301 11.86 17.92 -19.39
C GLY A 301 10.87 17.94 -18.21
N ASN A 302 9.74 18.64 -18.33
CA ASN A 302 8.71 18.64 -17.28
C ASN A 302 8.02 17.26 -17.16
N ARG A 303 7.88 16.56 -18.30
CA ARG A 303 7.30 15.22 -18.35
C ARG A 303 8.37 14.19 -18.04
N MET A 304 8.07 13.28 -17.11
CA MET A 304 8.98 12.19 -16.78
C MET A 304 9.19 11.26 -17.97
N SER A 305 10.41 10.74 -18.09
CA SER A 305 10.66 9.50 -18.81
C SER A 305 9.98 8.31 -18.11
N VAL A 306 9.80 7.20 -18.83
CA VAL A 306 9.28 5.96 -18.23
C VAL A 306 10.18 5.43 -17.11
N GLU A 307 11.50 5.62 -17.25
CA GLU A 307 12.48 5.22 -16.24
C GLU A 307 12.34 6.04 -14.95
N GLU A 308 12.23 7.37 -15.08
CA GLU A 308 11.96 8.24 -13.92
C GLU A 308 10.63 7.90 -13.25
N TRP A 309 9.57 7.67 -14.04
CA TRP A 309 8.25 7.29 -13.52
C TRP A 309 8.25 5.99 -12.73
N ASN A 310 9.09 5.02 -13.13
CA ASN A 310 9.21 3.75 -12.42
C ASN A 310 9.96 3.89 -11.09
N ARG A 311 10.77 4.95 -10.93
CA ARG A 311 11.50 5.27 -9.67
C ARG A 311 10.80 6.32 -8.81
N PHE A 312 9.91 7.11 -9.40
CA PHE A 312 9.27 8.24 -8.74
C PHE A 312 8.36 7.81 -7.59
N SER A 313 8.50 8.50 -6.45
CA SER A 313 7.61 8.35 -5.30
C SER A 313 7.38 9.72 -4.66
N GLY A 314 6.11 10.11 -4.58
CA GLY A 314 5.68 11.43 -4.14
C GLY A 314 4.44 11.91 -4.87
N TRP A 315 4.18 13.22 -4.82
CA TRP A 315 3.06 13.88 -5.48
C TRP A 315 3.49 14.59 -6.77
N CYS A 316 2.76 14.39 -7.86
CA CYS A 316 2.98 15.10 -9.11
C CYS A 316 1.65 15.49 -9.77
N GLY A 317 1.67 16.46 -10.68
CA GLY A 317 0.53 16.73 -11.57
C GLY A 317 0.51 15.84 -12.82
N HIS A 318 -0.63 15.74 -13.48
CA HIS A 318 -0.81 15.05 -14.76
C HIS A 318 0.19 15.51 -15.83
N GLN A 319 0.57 16.79 -15.80
CA GLN A 319 1.62 17.38 -16.65
C GLN A 319 2.99 16.70 -16.57
N HIS A 320 3.26 15.90 -15.53
CA HIS A 320 4.52 15.17 -15.37
C HIS A 320 4.44 13.71 -15.81
N VAL A 321 3.25 13.16 -16.08
CA VAL A 321 3.04 11.73 -16.37
C VAL A 321 3.56 11.40 -17.79
N PRO A 322 4.36 10.32 -17.99
CA PRO A 322 4.88 9.96 -19.31
C PRO A 322 3.78 9.62 -20.32
N GLY A 323 3.95 10.07 -21.57
CA GLY A 323 3.04 9.73 -22.67
C GLY A 323 1.71 10.49 -22.71
N GLU A 324 1.46 11.35 -21.73
CA GLU A 324 0.30 12.24 -21.71
C GLU A 324 0.62 13.56 -22.43
N SER A 325 -0.42 14.31 -22.83
CA SER A 325 -0.28 15.63 -23.46
C SER A 325 -0.93 16.77 -22.67
N HIS A 326 -1.55 16.46 -21.53
CA HIS A 326 -2.24 17.45 -20.71
C HIS A 326 -1.28 18.23 -19.81
N TRP A 327 -1.75 19.39 -19.35
CA TRP A 327 -1.01 20.35 -18.53
C TRP A 327 -1.65 20.59 -17.15
N ASP A 328 -2.78 19.93 -16.86
CA ASP A 328 -3.40 19.95 -15.54
C ASP A 328 -2.44 19.40 -14.47
N PRO A 329 -2.54 19.87 -13.22
CA PRO A 329 -3.50 20.85 -12.69
C PRO A 329 -3.02 22.31 -12.86
N GLY A 330 -2.19 22.60 -13.87
CA GLY A 330 -1.60 23.92 -14.05
C GLY A 330 -0.52 24.23 -13.02
N ALA A 331 -0.26 25.52 -12.78
CA ALA A 331 0.76 25.98 -11.84
C ALA A 331 0.23 25.98 -10.39
N LEU A 332 -0.37 24.86 -9.98
CA LEU A 332 -0.85 24.63 -8.62
C LEU A 332 0.34 24.65 -7.64
N ASP A 333 0.21 25.40 -6.55
CA ASP A 333 1.26 25.52 -5.54
C ASP A 333 1.39 24.22 -4.71
N ILE A 334 2.22 23.30 -5.21
CA ILE A 334 2.45 22.01 -4.56
C ILE A 334 3.15 22.15 -3.21
N ASP A 335 3.97 23.18 -3.01
CA ASP A 335 4.70 23.37 -1.75
C ASP A 335 3.73 23.73 -0.63
N ILE A 336 2.70 24.54 -0.92
CA ILE A 336 1.61 24.79 0.02
C ILE A 336 0.89 23.48 0.38
N LEU A 337 0.60 22.61 -0.59
CA LEU A 337 -0.07 21.33 -0.33
C LEU A 337 0.80 20.32 0.42
N LEU A 338 2.12 20.44 0.35
CA LEU A 338 3.07 19.53 1.01
C LEU A 338 3.68 20.10 2.29
N SER A 339 3.36 21.35 2.65
CA SER A 339 3.74 21.97 3.93
C SER A 339 3.12 21.32 5.16
#